data_AF-A0A915B712-F1
#
_entry.id   AF-A0A915B712-F1
#
_cell.length_a   1.000
_cell.length_b   1.000
_cell.length_c   1.000
_cell.angle_alpha   90.00
_cell.angle_beta   90.00
_cell.angle_gamma   90.00
#
_symmetry.space_group_name_H-M   'P 1'
#
loop_
_entity.id
_entity.type
_entity.pdbx_description
1 polymer ?
#
loop_
_entity_poly.entity_id
_entity_poly.type
_entity_poly.pdbx_seq_one_letter_code
_entity_poly.pdbx_strand_id
1 'polypeptide(L)'
;MFSSLFFCRLYDLVQCHRSSQFCWCVNPETGTPLQGMSKYNGKPNCSGKDARYGREIKGCVGKKKAKFFQRLFASLISEWIITMGEGDNEGAISNKDRAARWKFAQLDKNNNNRLERREWKPYREELKQLNKLRKCGRNFMRFCDKDTDRRITLDEWLDCTLNVDASMPVAKPKLMLQRKNPFLDILKPED
;
A
#
# COMPACT_ATOMS: atom_id res chain seq x y z
N MET A 1 3.56 16.11 37.85
CA MET A 1 2.32 16.42 37.11
C MET A 1 2.67 16.57 35.63
N PHE A 2 1.81 16.04 34.76
CA PHE A 2 2.05 15.70 33.35
C PHE A 2 2.47 16.89 32.49
N SER A 3 3.66 16.83 31.86
CA SER A 3 3.94 17.59 30.63
C SER A 3 3.19 16.92 29.48
N SER A 4 1.98 17.38 29.21
CA SER A 4 1.29 17.08 27.96
C SER A 4 2.03 17.76 26.83
N LEU A 5 2.82 16.98 26.08
CA LEU A 5 3.25 17.33 24.74
C LEU A 5 1.99 17.54 23.90
N PHE A 6 1.54 18.79 23.79
CA PHE A 6 0.58 19.19 22.77
C PHE A 6 1.31 19.02 21.42
N PHE A 7 0.97 17.94 20.71
CA PHE A 7 1.30 17.82 19.30
C PHE A 7 0.61 18.97 18.56
N CYS A 8 1.39 19.96 18.14
CA CYS A 8 0.90 21.14 17.44
C CYS A 8 0.46 20.73 16.03
N ARG A 9 -0.85 20.68 15.79
CA ARG A 9 -1.43 20.51 14.46
C ARG A 9 -1.41 21.87 13.76
N LEU A 10 -0.80 21.94 12.59
CA LEU A 10 -0.57 23.17 11.82
C LEU A 10 -1.42 23.24 10.55
N TYR A 11 -1.93 22.10 10.08
CA TYR A 11 -2.65 21.98 8.80
C TYR A 11 -3.88 21.09 8.93
N ASP A 12 -4.94 21.42 8.21
CA ASP A 12 -6.11 20.57 8.06
C ASP A 12 -5.75 19.20 7.45
N LEU A 13 -6.33 18.13 8.00
CA LEU A 13 -6.14 16.75 7.51
C LEU A 13 -6.52 16.57 6.04
N VAL A 14 -7.52 17.31 5.55
CA VAL A 14 -7.99 17.27 4.15
C VAL A 14 -7.60 18.58 3.47
N GLN A 15 -6.88 18.49 2.37
CA GLN A 15 -6.49 19.62 1.54
C GLN A 15 -7.18 19.52 0.19
N CYS A 16 -7.74 20.62 -0.32
CA CYS A 16 -8.50 20.64 -1.56
C CYS A 16 -8.05 21.78 -2.47
N HIS A 17 -7.67 21.43 -3.69
CA HIS A 17 -7.36 22.38 -4.75
C HIS A 17 -8.58 22.58 -5.65
N ARG A 18 -9.19 23.77 -5.57
CA ARG A 18 -10.48 24.06 -6.22
C ARG A 18 -10.41 24.10 -7.74
N SER A 19 -9.32 24.59 -8.33
CA SER A 19 -9.16 24.71 -9.78
C SER A 19 -9.01 23.35 -10.48
N SER A 20 -8.30 22.40 -9.85
CA SER A 20 -8.19 21.03 -10.36
C SER A 20 -9.25 20.07 -9.80
N GLN A 21 -10.12 20.54 -8.91
CA GLN A 21 -11.12 19.74 -8.18
C GLN A 21 -10.55 18.52 -7.43
N PHE A 22 -9.25 18.52 -7.12
CA PHE A 22 -8.60 17.44 -6.38
C PHE A 22 -8.57 17.74 -4.89
N CYS A 23 -8.89 16.74 -4.06
CA CYS A 23 -8.67 16.78 -2.62
C CYS A 23 -7.78 15.62 -2.19
N TRP A 24 -6.87 15.82 -1.23
CA TRP A 24 -5.95 14.81 -0.68
C TRP A 24 -5.82 14.92 0.84
N CYS A 25 -5.36 13.86 1.48
CA CYS A 25 -5.03 13.90 2.91
C CYS A 25 -3.59 14.38 3.14
N VAL A 26 -3.33 15.09 4.23
CA VAL A 26 -1.97 15.50 4.65
C VAL A 26 -1.71 15.17 6.11
N ASN A 27 -0.44 15.12 6.50
CA ASN A 27 -0.05 15.09 7.91
C ASN A 27 -0.30 16.48 8.54
N PRO A 28 -1.08 16.59 9.63
CA PRO A 28 -1.38 17.86 10.29
C PRO A 28 -0.15 18.61 10.81
N GLU A 29 0.92 17.92 11.17
CA GLU A 29 2.12 18.56 11.74
C GLU A 29 3.08 19.07 10.66
N THR A 30 3.21 18.34 9.54
CA THR A 30 4.23 18.60 8.53
C THR A 30 3.67 19.10 7.20
N GLY A 31 2.36 19.01 6.99
CA GLY A 31 1.70 19.34 5.73
C GLY A 31 2.04 18.37 4.58
N THR A 32 2.71 17.24 4.86
CA THR A 32 3.12 16.29 3.82
C THR A 32 1.93 15.47 3.32
N PRO A 33 1.70 15.34 2.00
CA PRO A 33 0.58 14.58 1.46
C PRO A 33 0.69 13.08 1.74
N LEU A 34 -0.43 12.48 2.13
CA LEU A 34 -0.60 11.04 2.24
C LEU A 34 -0.86 10.47 0.84
N GLN A 35 0.06 9.63 0.38
CA GLN A 35 -0.01 9.04 -0.96
C GLN A 35 -1.21 8.07 -1.07
N GLY A 36 -1.90 8.11 -2.22
CA GLY A 36 -3.03 7.22 -2.51
C GLY A 36 -4.37 7.64 -1.88
N MET A 37 -4.42 8.77 -1.15
CA MET A 37 -5.65 9.30 -0.56
C MET A 37 -6.14 10.57 -1.27
N SER A 38 -5.89 10.68 -2.58
CA SER A 38 -6.40 11.77 -3.42
C SER A 38 -7.69 11.37 -4.13
N LYS A 39 -8.72 12.21 -4.08
CA LYS A 39 -9.96 12.07 -4.85
C LYS A 39 -10.13 13.24 -5.80
N TYR A 40 -10.54 12.95 -7.03
CA TYR A 40 -11.07 13.92 -7.97
C TYR A 40 -12.55 14.18 -7.66
N ASN A 41 -12.96 15.44 -7.64
CA ASN A 41 -14.33 15.90 -7.44
C ASN A 41 -15.01 15.34 -6.17
N GLY A 42 -14.28 15.28 -5.05
CA GLY A 42 -14.82 14.84 -3.77
C GLY A 42 -13.81 14.86 -2.62
N LYS A 43 -14.30 14.94 -1.37
CA LYS A 43 -13.43 14.93 -0.18
C LYS A 43 -13.00 13.50 0.19
N PRO A 44 -11.68 13.23 0.35
CA PRO A 44 -11.21 11.96 0.87
C PRO A 44 -11.51 11.83 2.37
N ASN A 45 -11.68 10.59 2.84
CA ASN A 45 -11.86 10.32 4.27
C ASN A 45 -10.48 10.26 4.95
N CYS A 46 -10.08 11.36 5.59
CA CYS A 46 -8.78 11.52 6.25
C CYS A 46 -8.83 11.30 7.77
N SER A 47 -9.96 10.82 8.31
CA SER A 47 -9.99 10.33 9.68
C SER A 47 -8.96 9.20 9.73
N GLY A 48 -7.89 9.36 10.53
CA GLY A 48 -6.75 8.44 10.66
C GLY A 48 -7.09 7.02 11.16
N LYS A 49 -8.30 6.56 10.87
CA LYS A 49 -8.86 5.23 11.06
C LYS A 49 -9.48 4.74 9.75
N ASP A 50 -8.85 4.98 8.61
CA ASP A 50 -8.97 3.94 7.60
C ASP A 50 -8.24 2.73 8.19
N ALA A 51 -9.01 1.72 8.62
CA ALA A 51 -8.53 0.39 9.02
C ALA A 51 -7.67 -0.30 7.92
N ARG A 52 -7.38 0.41 6.83
CA ARG A 52 -6.55 0.05 5.69
C ARG A 52 -5.06 0.35 5.90
N TYR A 53 -4.67 1.37 6.69
CA TYR A 53 -3.26 1.76 6.86
C TYR A 53 -2.60 1.27 8.16
N GLY A 54 -3.38 0.69 9.08
CA GLY A 54 -2.91 0.12 10.34
C GLY A 54 -2.96 -1.41 10.42
N ARG A 55 -3.41 -2.11 9.36
CA ARG A 55 -3.41 -3.58 9.39
C ARG A 55 -1.96 -4.08 9.33
N GLU A 56 -1.56 -4.70 10.43
CA GLU A 56 -0.27 -5.36 10.55
C GLU A 56 -0.42 -6.82 10.18
N ILE A 57 0.51 -7.32 9.35
CA ILE A 57 0.64 -8.76 9.20
C ILE A 57 1.16 -9.28 10.54
N LYS A 58 0.41 -10.15 11.22
CA LYS A 58 0.77 -10.66 12.56
C LYS A 58 2.24 -11.12 12.60
N GLY A 59 3.07 -10.49 13.42
CA GLY A 59 4.50 -10.82 13.54
C GLY A 59 5.39 -10.34 12.38
N CYS A 60 4.90 -9.44 11.53
CA CYS A 60 5.59 -8.80 10.42
C CYS A 60 5.20 -7.32 10.31
N VAL A 61 6.01 -6.46 10.92
CA VAL A 61 5.73 -5.02 11.11
C VAL A 61 6.87 -4.15 10.57
N GLY A 62 6.58 -2.88 10.30
CA GLY A 62 7.54 -1.85 9.88
C GLY A 62 8.49 -2.29 8.76
N LYS A 63 9.80 -2.23 9.02
CA LYS A 63 10.87 -2.59 8.05
C LYS A 63 10.80 -4.04 7.54
N LYS A 64 10.19 -4.96 8.28
CA LYS A 64 10.03 -6.36 7.81
C LYS A 64 8.89 -6.47 6.81
N LYS A 65 7.75 -5.81 7.10
CA LYS A 65 6.61 -5.67 6.18
C LYS A 65 7.09 -5.05 4.87
N ALA A 66 7.84 -3.96 5.00
CA ALA A 66 8.48 -3.27 3.90
C ALA A 66 9.26 -4.17 2.94
N LYS A 67 10.25 -4.88 3.50
CA LYS A 67 11.13 -5.76 2.74
C LYS A 67 10.37 -6.94 2.15
N PHE A 68 9.29 -7.38 2.80
CA PHE A 68 8.41 -8.41 2.27
C PHE A 68 7.68 -7.94 1.02
N PHE A 69 7.02 -6.79 1.04
CA PHE A 69 6.33 -6.28 -0.15
C PHE A 69 7.30 -5.98 -1.29
N GLN A 70 8.48 -5.41 -1.00
CA GLN A 70 9.53 -5.22 -2.02
C GLN A 70 9.92 -6.53 -2.70
N ARG A 71 10.12 -7.62 -1.93
CA ARG A 71 10.48 -8.92 -2.49
C ARG A 71 9.34 -9.62 -3.19
N LEU A 72 8.13 -9.50 -2.64
CA LEU A 72 6.91 -10.00 -3.26
C LEU A 72 6.76 -9.41 -4.66
N PHE A 73 6.77 -8.09 -4.79
CA PHE A 73 6.62 -7.42 -6.08
C PHE A 73 7.77 -7.69 -7.05
N ALA A 74 9.01 -7.74 -6.56
CA ALA A 74 10.13 -8.15 -7.41
C ALA A 74 9.91 -9.54 -8.01
N SER A 75 9.45 -10.52 -7.21
CA SER A 75 9.12 -11.87 -7.71
C SER A 75 7.99 -11.81 -8.75
N LEU A 76 6.88 -11.15 -8.42
CA LEU A 76 5.70 -11.07 -9.29
C LEU A 76 6.03 -10.43 -10.64
N ILE A 77 6.73 -9.29 -10.61
CA ILE A 77 7.09 -8.56 -11.83
C ILE A 77 8.07 -9.38 -12.66
N SER A 78 9.10 -9.98 -12.03
CA SER A 78 10.06 -10.81 -12.76
C SER A 78 9.40 -12.01 -13.42
N GLU A 79 8.51 -12.73 -12.72
CA GLU A 79 7.75 -13.85 -13.29
C GLU A 79 6.85 -13.41 -14.44
N TRP A 80 6.13 -12.30 -14.27
CA TRP A 80 5.26 -11.75 -15.30
C TRP A 80 6.04 -11.36 -16.57
N ILE A 81 7.15 -10.63 -16.44
CA ILE A 81 8.00 -10.23 -17.58
C ILE A 81 8.55 -11.45 -18.32
N ILE A 82 9.04 -12.47 -17.58
CA ILE A 82 9.61 -13.69 -18.18
C ILE A 82 8.56 -14.46 -18.99
N THR A 83 7.32 -14.50 -18.51
CA THR A 83 6.25 -15.31 -19.12
C THR A 83 5.51 -14.61 -20.26
N MET A 84 5.32 -13.29 -20.16
CA MET A 84 4.52 -12.53 -21.13
C MET A 84 5.37 -11.85 -22.23
N GLY A 85 6.69 -11.72 -22.04
CA GLY A 85 7.60 -11.21 -23.07
C GLY A 85 7.48 -9.71 -23.39
N GLU A 86 6.62 -8.97 -22.69
CA GLU A 86 6.34 -7.56 -22.96
C GLU A 86 6.66 -6.71 -21.72
N GLY A 87 7.78 -6.01 -21.77
CA GLY A 87 8.17 -5.01 -20.78
C GLY A 87 8.03 -3.63 -21.39
N ASP A 88 6.80 -3.18 -21.63
CA ASP A 88 6.60 -1.85 -22.20
C ASP A 88 6.84 -0.75 -21.13
N ASN A 89 7.37 0.37 -21.57
CA ASN A 89 7.97 1.44 -20.77
C ASN A 89 6.91 2.35 -20.09
N GLU A 90 5.77 1.80 -19.68
CA GLU A 90 4.74 2.50 -18.92
C GLU A 90 4.90 2.22 -17.42
N GLY A 91 5.59 3.13 -16.71
CA GLY A 91 5.49 3.37 -15.26
C GLY A 91 5.43 2.17 -14.30
N ALA A 92 6.36 2.08 -13.35
CA ALA A 92 6.44 1.02 -12.32
C ALA A 92 5.15 0.77 -11.49
N ILE A 93 4.22 1.73 -11.43
CA ILE A 93 2.89 1.59 -10.81
C ILE A 93 1.98 0.66 -11.65
N SER A 94 2.03 0.77 -12.99
CA SER A 94 1.31 -0.09 -13.94
C SER A 94 1.82 -1.53 -13.87
N ASN A 95 3.14 -1.71 -13.82
CA ASN A 95 3.76 -3.05 -13.78
C ASN A 95 3.40 -3.84 -12.52
N LYS A 96 3.27 -3.18 -11.36
CA LYS A 96 2.81 -3.84 -10.13
C LYS A 96 1.37 -4.30 -10.24
N ASP A 97 0.48 -3.45 -10.77
CA ASP A 97 -0.94 -3.79 -10.94
C ASP A 97 -1.12 -4.95 -11.93
N ARG A 98 -0.48 -4.87 -13.10
CA ARG A 98 -0.50 -5.92 -14.13
C ARG A 98 0.04 -7.25 -13.59
N ALA A 99 1.20 -7.23 -12.93
CA ALA A 99 1.80 -8.44 -12.36
C ALA A 99 0.94 -9.04 -11.22
N ALA A 100 0.32 -8.20 -10.39
CA ALA A 100 -0.56 -8.67 -9.32
C ALA A 100 -1.82 -9.34 -9.87
N ARG A 101 -2.47 -8.75 -10.89
CA ARG A 101 -3.63 -9.33 -11.58
C ARG A 101 -3.27 -10.63 -12.30
N TRP A 102 -2.14 -10.63 -13.02
CA TRP A 102 -1.64 -11.82 -13.69
C TRP A 102 -1.40 -12.97 -12.70
N LYS A 103 -0.75 -12.68 -11.55
CA LYS A 103 -0.54 -13.71 -10.53
C LYS A 103 -1.85 -14.20 -9.92
N PHE A 104 -2.82 -13.33 -9.72
CA PHE A 104 -4.15 -13.73 -9.26
C PHE A 104 -4.78 -14.75 -10.21
N ALA A 105 -4.79 -14.46 -11.51
CA ALA A 105 -5.30 -15.36 -12.54
C ALA A 105 -4.54 -16.70 -12.60
N GLN A 106 -3.23 -16.69 -12.33
CA GLN A 106 -2.44 -17.93 -12.24
C GLN A 106 -2.79 -18.79 -11.01
N LEU A 107 -3.22 -18.14 -9.91
CA LEU A 107 -3.61 -18.84 -8.69
C LEU A 107 -5.04 -19.35 -8.74
N ASP A 108 -5.94 -18.62 -9.40
CA ASP A 108 -7.36 -18.95 -9.59
C ASP A 108 -7.53 -20.07 -10.64
N LYS A 109 -7.37 -21.32 -10.21
CA LYS A 109 -7.36 -22.47 -11.14
C LYS A 109 -8.75 -22.82 -11.65
N ASN A 110 -9.77 -22.51 -10.87
CA ASN A 110 -11.16 -22.78 -11.23
C ASN A 110 -11.84 -21.57 -11.89
N ASN A 111 -11.13 -20.44 -12.04
CA ASN A 111 -11.60 -19.19 -12.65
C ASN A 111 -12.88 -18.65 -12.01
N ASN A 112 -13.05 -18.83 -10.70
CA ASN A 112 -14.22 -18.35 -9.96
C ASN A 112 -14.07 -16.90 -9.47
N ASN A 113 -12.97 -16.22 -9.85
CA ASN A 113 -12.56 -14.88 -9.42
C ASN A 113 -12.33 -14.74 -7.90
N ARG A 114 -12.08 -15.85 -7.19
CA ARG A 114 -11.88 -15.89 -5.74
C ARG A 114 -10.88 -16.98 -5.34
N LEU A 115 -9.75 -16.58 -4.77
CA LEU A 115 -8.76 -17.56 -4.31
C LEU A 115 -9.24 -18.29 -3.07
N GLU A 116 -9.51 -19.58 -3.22
CA GLU A 116 -9.85 -20.46 -2.12
C GLU A 116 -8.62 -21.02 -1.41
N ARG A 117 -8.80 -21.55 -0.21
CA ARG A 117 -7.71 -22.12 0.60
C ARG A 117 -6.86 -23.14 -0.14
N ARG A 118 -7.44 -23.91 -1.05
CA ARG A 118 -6.71 -24.94 -1.82
C ARG A 118 -5.77 -24.31 -2.85
N GLU A 119 -6.12 -23.15 -3.38
CA GLU A 119 -5.44 -22.46 -4.47
C GLU A 119 -4.29 -21.60 -3.97
N TRP A 120 -4.51 -20.84 -2.89
CA TRP A 120 -3.45 -19.99 -2.36
C TRP A 120 -2.49 -20.72 -1.41
N LYS A 121 -2.84 -21.91 -0.90
CA LYS A 121 -1.98 -22.63 0.05
C LYS A 121 -0.59 -22.98 -0.50
N PRO A 122 -0.44 -23.47 -1.74
CA PRO A 122 0.88 -23.65 -2.36
C PRO A 122 1.68 -22.35 -2.41
N TYR A 123 1.05 -21.26 -2.85
CA TYR A 123 1.71 -19.96 -2.96
C TYR A 123 2.16 -19.41 -1.60
N ARG A 124 1.36 -19.62 -0.55
CA ARG A 124 1.77 -19.28 0.82
C ARG A 124 3.05 -20.01 1.25
N GLU A 125 3.25 -21.26 0.81
CA GLU A 125 4.46 -22.02 1.10
C GLU A 125 5.67 -21.45 0.37
N GLU A 126 5.52 -20.97 -0.86
CA GLU A 126 6.56 -20.23 -1.59
C GLU A 126 6.93 -18.93 -0.85
N LEU A 127 5.94 -18.14 -0.42
CA LEU A 127 6.18 -16.89 0.31
C LEU A 127 6.91 -17.10 1.65
N LYS A 128 6.78 -18.29 2.26
CA LYS A 128 7.52 -18.64 3.50
C LYS A 128 9.01 -18.85 3.25
N GLN A 129 9.41 -19.19 2.03
CA GLN A 129 10.81 -19.38 1.65
C GLN A 129 11.57 -18.07 1.49
N LEU A 130 10.87 -16.92 1.49
CA LEU A 130 11.53 -15.62 1.50
C LEU A 130 12.39 -15.45 2.75
N ASN A 131 13.71 -15.47 2.54
CA ASN A 131 14.73 -15.40 3.59
C ASN A 131 14.47 -14.26 4.58
N LYS A 132 14.46 -14.58 5.88
CA LYS A 132 14.20 -13.67 7.01
C LYS A 132 12.78 -13.09 7.09
N LEU A 133 11.84 -13.56 6.25
CA LEU A 133 10.47 -13.03 6.15
C LEU A 133 9.38 -14.10 6.30
N ARG A 134 9.73 -15.27 6.83
CA ARG A 134 8.84 -16.42 7.03
C ARG A 134 7.52 -16.08 7.74
N LYS A 135 7.53 -15.17 8.72
CA LYS A 135 6.32 -14.71 9.44
C LYS A 135 5.40 -13.86 8.55
N CYS A 136 5.98 -13.05 7.66
CA CYS A 136 5.23 -12.24 6.68
C CYS A 136 4.50 -13.16 5.71
N GLY A 137 5.23 -14.06 5.02
CA GLY A 137 4.62 -15.01 4.08
C GLY A 137 3.59 -15.94 4.73
N ARG A 138 3.86 -16.43 5.95
CA ARG A 138 2.91 -17.28 6.69
C ARG A 138 1.55 -16.62 6.93
N ASN A 139 1.52 -15.31 7.14
CA ASN A 139 0.31 -14.59 7.53
C ASN A 139 -0.24 -13.68 6.43
N PHE A 140 0.44 -13.60 5.28
CA PHE A 140 0.07 -12.71 4.18
C PHE A 140 -1.32 -12.99 3.61
N MET A 141 -1.64 -14.25 3.25
CA MET A 141 -2.97 -14.56 2.70
C MET A 141 -4.11 -14.25 3.69
N ARG A 142 -3.87 -14.45 4.99
CA ARG A 142 -4.82 -14.09 6.05
C ARG A 142 -4.93 -12.58 6.29
N PHE A 143 -3.93 -11.82 5.87
CA PHE A 143 -3.95 -10.36 5.92
C PHE A 143 -4.74 -9.79 4.73
N CYS A 144 -4.72 -10.47 3.59
CA CYS A 144 -5.51 -10.13 2.42
C CYS A 144 -7.00 -10.40 2.59
N ASP A 145 -7.34 -11.53 3.20
CA ASP A 145 -8.71 -11.91 3.60
C ASP A 145 -9.27 -10.90 4.63
N LYS A 146 -9.99 -9.88 4.16
CA LYS A 146 -10.41 -8.71 4.95
C LYS A 146 -11.72 -8.98 5.68
N ASP A 147 -12.64 -9.66 5.01
CA ASP A 147 -13.93 -10.04 5.57
C ASP A 147 -13.88 -11.38 6.34
N THR A 148 -12.74 -12.07 6.32
CA THR A 148 -12.46 -13.33 7.03
C THR A 148 -13.30 -14.51 6.55
N ASP A 149 -13.81 -14.44 5.31
CA ASP A 149 -14.62 -15.47 4.67
C ASP A 149 -13.77 -16.67 4.17
N ARG A 150 -12.43 -16.60 4.34
CA ARG A 150 -11.43 -17.60 3.91
C ARG A 150 -11.23 -17.70 2.41
N ARG A 151 -11.79 -16.77 1.66
CA ARG A 151 -11.61 -16.56 0.23
C ARG A 151 -10.91 -15.21 0.06
N ILE A 152 -10.28 -15.00 -1.09
CA ILE A 152 -9.65 -13.72 -1.39
C ILE A 152 -10.14 -13.30 -2.76
N THR A 153 -10.98 -12.27 -2.78
CA THR A 153 -11.46 -11.66 -4.02
C THR A 153 -10.32 -10.88 -4.71
N LEU A 154 -10.49 -10.58 -6.00
CA LEU A 154 -9.53 -9.75 -6.74
C LEU A 154 -9.33 -8.39 -6.06
N ASP A 155 -10.40 -7.77 -5.57
CA ASP A 155 -10.32 -6.47 -4.88
C ASP A 155 -9.53 -6.55 -3.57
N GLU A 156 -9.75 -7.60 -2.76
CA GLU A 156 -8.99 -7.82 -1.53
C GLU A 156 -7.50 -8.10 -1.81
N TRP A 157 -7.23 -8.86 -2.87
CA TRP A 157 -5.88 -9.13 -3.32
C TRP A 157 -5.15 -7.86 -3.74
N LEU A 158 -5.77 -7.03 -4.57
CA LEU A 158 -5.19 -5.76 -5.01
C LEU A 158 -5.06 -4.76 -3.85
N ASP A 159 -6.04 -4.69 -2.95
CA ASP A 159 -5.98 -3.84 -1.76
C ASP A 159 -4.82 -4.26 -0.84
N CYS A 160 -4.62 -5.55 -0.60
CA CYS A 160 -3.59 -6.04 0.30
C CYS A 160 -2.18 -6.06 -0.32
N THR A 161 -2.06 -5.97 -1.64
CA THR A 161 -0.78 -5.93 -2.36
C THR A 161 -0.37 -4.50 -2.68
N LEU A 162 -1.19 -3.75 -3.41
CA LEU A 162 -0.82 -2.47 -4.05
C LEU A 162 -0.99 -1.27 -3.10
N ASN A 163 -1.99 -1.28 -2.22
CA ASN A 163 -2.28 -0.14 -1.34
C ASN A 163 -1.43 -0.10 -0.06
N VAL A 164 -0.37 -0.91 0.03
CA VAL A 164 0.52 -0.99 1.20
C VAL A 164 1.65 0.04 1.18
N ASP A 165 1.98 0.57 -0.01
CA ASP A 165 3.14 1.44 -0.24
C ASP A 165 3.04 2.82 0.45
N ALA A 166 1.85 3.27 0.85
CA ALA A 166 1.69 4.54 1.57
C ALA A 166 2.20 4.52 3.03
N SER A 167 2.54 3.34 3.58
CA SER A 167 2.95 3.15 4.99
C SER A 167 4.46 2.97 5.19
N MET A 168 5.25 3.20 4.15
CA MET A 168 6.66 2.87 4.12
C MET A 168 7.50 4.13 4.36
N PRO A 169 8.29 4.22 5.45
CA PRO A 169 9.33 5.23 5.50
C PRO A 169 10.32 4.90 4.38
N VAL A 170 10.26 5.70 3.31
CA VAL A 170 11.33 5.77 2.31
C VAL A 170 12.62 5.93 3.10
N ALA A 171 13.53 4.95 2.98
CA ALA A 171 14.84 5.06 3.59
C ALA A 171 15.43 6.40 3.13
N LYS A 172 15.70 7.31 4.08
CA LYS A 172 16.24 8.64 3.81
C LYS A 172 17.44 8.48 2.86
N PRO A 173 17.39 8.99 1.61
CA PRO A 173 18.60 9.18 0.84
C PRO A 173 19.51 10.11 1.65
N LYS A 174 20.79 9.76 1.79
CA LYS A 174 21.80 10.68 2.32
C LYS A 174 21.68 12.01 1.56
N LEU A 175 21.43 13.09 2.31
CA LEU A 175 21.39 14.51 1.87
C LEU A 175 20.97 14.72 0.41
N MET A 176 19.67 14.56 0.16
CA MET A 176 19.03 15.27 -0.95
C MET A 176 18.22 16.39 -0.30
N LEU A 177 18.52 17.64 -0.71
CA LEU A 177 17.76 18.84 -0.38
C LEU A 177 16.29 18.48 -0.26
N GLN A 178 15.69 18.66 0.93
CA GLN A 178 14.29 18.34 1.14
C GLN A 178 13.49 19.05 0.04
N ARG A 179 12.95 18.28 -0.91
CA ARG A 179 12.01 18.82 -1.89
C ARG A 179 10.85 19.36 -1.06
N LYS A 180 10.83 20.68 -0.85
CA LYS A 180 9.74 21.38 -0.18
C LYS A 180 8.45 20.93 -0.88
N ASN A 181 7.42 20.61 -0.09
CA ASN A 181 6.15 20.21 -0.65
C ASN A 181 5.71 21.34 -1.62
N PRO A 182 5.57 21.06 -2.94
CA PRO A 182 5.29 22.09 -3.93
C PRO A 182 3.91 22.74 -3.75
N PHE A 183 3.11 22.22 -2.81
CA PHE A 183 1.80 22.72 -2.45
C PHE A 183 1.76 23.44 -1.11
N LEU A 184 2.91 23.74 -0.47
CA LEU A 184 2.95 24.49 0.79
C LEU A 184 2.15 25.79 0.72
N ASP A 185 2.23 26.50 -0.41
CA ASP A 185 1.53 27.77 -0.63
C ASP A 185 0.00 27.61 -0.81
N ILE A 186 -0.50 26.38 -0.90
CA ILE A 186 -1.92 26.05 -1.11
C ILE A 186 -2.51 25.32 0.11
N LEU A 187 -1.69 25.00 1.13
CA LEU A 187 -2.17 24.33 2.33
C LEU A 187 -2.98 25.29 3.20
N LYS A 188 -4.16 24.84 3.63
CA LYS A 188 -4.97 25.57 4.60
C LYS A 188 -4.50 25.29 6.03
N PRO A 189 -4.26 26.33 6.84
CA PRO A 189 -4.03 26.18 8.28
C PRO A 189 -5.32 25.70 8.98
N GLU A 190 -5.17 25.08 10.15
CA GLU A 190 -6.29 24.72 11.02
C GLU A 190 -6.91 26.02 11.60
N ASP A 191 -8.23 26.16 11.52
CA ASP A 191 -9.01 27.27 12.12
C ASP A 191 -9.19 27.10 13.65
#